data_AF-A0LFM2-F1
#
_entry.id   AF-A0LFM2-F1
#
_cell.length_a   1.000
_cell.length_b   1.000
_cell.length_c   1.000
_cell.angle_alpha   90.00
_cell.angle_beta   90.00
_cell.angle_gamma   90.00
#
_symmetry.space_group_name_H-M   'P 1'
#
loop_
_entity.id
_entity.type
_entity.pdbx_description
1 polymer ?
#
loop_
_entity_poly.entity_id
_entity_poly.type
_entity_poly.pdbx_seq_one_letter_code
_entity_poly.pdbx_strand_id
1 'polypeptide(L)'
;MVDNLTMARKVEGAIKGDLARVEYDIADHKAAEKVTLNVSFDNHFLPWTKEHKRTWRNDRYLYDCHLKPRFVGKALEEINAFEINKMKLAMKKAKNKQGRPCTPATIKHVVVLLKRLFNLATRWRIHKGANPCAGVELPKLDNKVTEFLSDEKTERLLKVLDA
;
A
#
# COMPACT_ATOMS: atom_id res chain seq x y z
N MET A 1 9.03 56.79 16.58
CA MET A 1 8.99 55.73 17.60
C MET A 1 7.60 55.12 17.55
N VAL A 2 7.49 53.82 17.25
CA VAL A 2 6.19 53.13 17.30
C VAL A 2 5.83 52.93 18.77
N ASP A 3 4.65 53.36 19.17
CA ASP A 3 4.19 53.27 20.55
C ASP A 3 4.00 51.81 21.00
N ASN A 4 4.32 51.53 22.26
CA ASN A 4 4.35 50.18 22.83
C ASN A 4 2.95 49.52 22.79
N LEU A 5 1.90 50.34 22.94
CA LEU A 5 0.50 49.91 22.82
C LEU A 5 0.15 49.40 21.41
N THR A 6 0.77 50.00 20.38
CA THR A 6 0.52 49.62 18.98
C THR A 6 1.17 48.27 18.67
N MET A 7 2.36 48.02 19.23
CA MET A 7 3.03 46.72 19.11
C MET A 7 2.27 45.62 19.86
N ALA A 8 1.78 45.91 21.06
CA ALA A 8 1.00 44.95 21.87
C ALA A 8 -0.27 44.49 21.13
N ARG A 9 -1.03 45.43 20.54
CA ARG A 9 -2.25 45.11 19.75
C ARG A 9 -1.95 44.28 18.51
N LYS A 10 -0.80 44.51 17.86
CA LYS A 10 -0.38 43.74 16.67
C LYS A 10 -0.02 42.30 17.02
N VAL A 11 0.66 42.10 18.15
CA VAL A 11 0.99 40.77 18.67
C VAL A 11 -0.27 40.03 19.11
N GLU A 12 -1.19 40.69 19.81
CA GLU A 12 -2.48 40.11 20.21
C GLU A 12 -3.31 39.65 18.99
N GLY A 13 -3.37 40.48 17.94
CA GLY A 13 -4.05 40.12 16.68
C GLY A 13 -3.44 38.91 15.99
N ALA A 14 -2.10 38.79 16.00
CA ALA A 14 -1.41 37.63 15.45
C ALA A 14 -1.69 36.35 16.25
N ILE A 15 -1.60 36.42 17.58
CA ILE A 15 -1.88 35.29 18.48
C ILE A 15 -3.33 34.83 18.33
N LYS A 16 -4.29 35.76 18.26
CA LYS A 16 -5.70 35.43 18.07
C LYS A 16 -5.98 34.81 16.70
N GLY A 17 -5.28 35.28 15.66
CA GLY A 17 -5.36 34.70 14.31
C GLY A 17 -4.81 33.27 14.26
N ASP A 18 -3.69 33.02 14.92
CA ASP A 18 -3.10 31.68 14.99
C ASP A 18 -3.94 30.73 15.85
N LEU A 19 -4.52 31.20 16.96
CA LEU A 19 -5.42 30.41 17.79
C LEU A 19 -6.71 30.02 17.05
N ALA A 20 -7.29 30.96 16.28
CA ALA A 20 -8.46 30.69 15.46
C ALA A 20 -8.17 29.70 14.32
N ARG A 21 -6.96 29.74 13.70
CA ARG A 21 -6.55 28.72 12.73
C ARG A 21 -6.39 27.36 13.38
N VAL A 22 -5.76 27.29 14.55
CA VAL A 22 -5.59 26.04 15.30
C VAL A 22 -6.95 25.45 15.68
N GLU A 23 -7.90 26.26 16.16
CA GLU A 23 -9.27 25.80 16.45
C GLU A 23 -10.02 25.35 15.19
N TYR A 24 -9.87 26.05 14.07
CA TYR A 24 -10.48 25.68 12.80
C TYR A 24 -9.93 24.34 12.27
N ASP A 25 -8.60 24.16 12.31
CA ASP A 25 -7.95 22.90 11.93
C ASP A 25 -8.39 21.74 12.84
N ILE A 26 -8.52 21.96 14.15
CA ILE A 26 -9.01 20.94 15.10
C ILE A 26 -10.48 20.58 14.82
N ALA A 27 -11.32 21.54 14.44
CA ALA A 27 -12.74 21.34 14.16
C ALA A 27 -12.98 20.60 12.84
N ASP A 28 -12.25 20.92 11.77
CA ASP A 28 -12.31 20.15 10.50
C ASP A 28 -11.70 18.74 10.66
N HIS A 29 -10.83 18.54 11.65
CA HIS A 29 -10.32 17.22 12.05
C HIS A 29 -11.19 16.47 13.08
N LYS A 30 -12.42 16.93 13.40
CA LYS A 30 -13.42 16.09 14.09
C LYS A 30 -13.85 14.92 13.21
N ALA A 31 -13.02 13.88 13.25
CA ALA A 31 -13.26 12.47 12.99
C ALA A 31 -14.30 12.14 11.90
N ALA A 32 -13.98 12.46 10.63
CA ALA A 32 -14.39 11.55 9.57
C ALA A 32 -13.86 10.16 9.96
N GLU A 33 -14.74 9.16 10.08
CA GLU A 33 -14.38 7.79 10.45
C GLU A 33 -13.27 7.30 9.51
N LYS A 34 -12.03 7.27 10.02
CA LYS A 34 -10.85 7.02 9.20
C LYS A 34 -10.88 5.56 8.76
N VAL A 35 -11.25 5.33 7.50
CA VAL A 35 -11.28 3.99 6.92
C VAL A 35 -9.86 3.40 6.95
N THR A 36 -9.71 2.29 7.66
CA THR A 36 -8.43 1.57 7.74
C THR A 36 -8.19 0.73 6.48
N LEU A 37 -6.93 0.36 6.25
CA LEU A 37 -6.60 -0.54 5.13
C LEU A 37 -7.35 -1.86 5.23
N ASN A 38 -7.56 -2.41 6.44
CA ASN A 38 -8.29 -3.67 6.62
C ASN A 38 -9.76 -3.54 6.27
N VAL A 39 -10.43 -2.49 6.75
CA VAL A 39 -11.83 -2.23 6.40
C VAL A 39 -11.98 -2.02 4.89
N SER A 40 -11.09 -1.23 4.28
CA SER A 40 -11.08 -1.02 2.83
C SER A 40 -10.88 -2.33 2.06
N PHE A 41 -9.99 -3.20 2.53
CA PHE A 41 -9.71 -4.47 1.90
C PHE A 41 -10.88 -5.46 1.99
N ASP A 42 -11.37 -5.72 3.20
CA ASP A 42 -12.39 -6.75 3.44
C ASP A 42 -13.78 -6.34 2.93
N ASN A 43 -14.17 -5.07 3.07
CA ASN A 43 -15.53 -4.63 2.75
C ASN A 43 -15.70 -4.18 1.29
N HIS A 44 -14.63 -3.77 0.61
CA HIS A 44 -14.73 -3.19 -0.73
C HIS A 44 -13.85 -3.93 -1.75
N PHE A 45 -12.55 -4.04 -1.48
CA PHE A 45 -11.61 -4.61 -2.44
C PHE A 45 -11.81 -6.12 -2.68
N LEU A 46 -11.96 -6.90 -1.60
CA LEU A 46 -12.06 -8.35 -1.68
C LEU A 46 -13.38 -8.82 -2.33
N PRO A 47 -14.56 -8.26 -2.00
CA PRO A 47 -15.80 -8.57 -2.72
C PRO A 47 -15.69 -8.26 -4.21
N TRP A 48 -15.18 -7.08 -4.56
CA TRP A 48 -15.00 -6.68 -5.96
C TRP A 48 -14.04 -7.62 -6.70
N THR A 49 -12.89 -7.96 -6.12
CA THR A 49 -11.93 -8.85 -6.77
C THR A 49 -12.45 -10.28 -6.94
N LYS A 50 -13.29 -10.80 -6.03
CA LYS A 50 -13.91 -12.12 -6.17
C LYS A 50 -14.77 -12.22 -7.43
N GLU A 51 -15.51 -11.16 -7.74
CA GLU A 51 -16.38 -11.09 -8.92
C GLU A 51 -15.58 -10.85 -10.21
N HIS A 52 -14.55 -10.02 -10.15
CA HIS A 52 -13.87 -9.51 -11.35
C HIS A 52 -12.58 -10.27 -11.71
N LYS A 53 -12.08 -11.17 -10.84
CA LYS A 53 -10.77 -11.82 -11.03
C LYS A 53 -10.76 -13.28 -10.60
N ARG A 54 -10.43 -14.17 -11.54
CA ARG A 54 -10.23 -15.61 -11.29
C ARG A 54 -9.19 -15.91 -10.20
N THR A 55 -8.12 -15.12 -10.16
CA THR A 55 -6.98 -15.30 -9.23
C THR A 55 -7.07 -14.43 -7.96
N TRP A 56 -8.28 -14.08 -7.50
CA TRP A 56 -8.51 -13.28 -6.30
C TRP A 56 -7.86 -13.88 -5.03
N ARG A 57 -7.77 -15.22 -4.94
CA ARG A 57 -7.16 -15.93 -3.80
C ARG A 57 -5.69 -15.51 -3.60
N ASN A 58 -4.98 -15.22 -4.68
CA ASN A 58 -3.60 -14.76 -4.60
C ASN A 58 -3.51 -13.35 -4.00
N ASP A 59 -4.48 -12.47 -4.31
CA ASP A 59 -4.53 -11.13 -3.71
C ASP A 59 -4.80 -11.23 -2.20
N ARG A 60 -5.70 -12.13 -1.77
CA ARG A 60 -5.93 -12.43 -0.35
C ARG A 60 -4.68 -12.95 0.35
N TYR A 61 -3.99 -13.93 -0.24
CA TYR A 61 -2.76 -14.47 0.31
C TYR A 61 -1.68 -13.38 0.48
N LEU A 62 -1.44 -12.58 -0.56
CA LEU A 62 -0.46 -11.50 -0.50
C LEU A 62 -0.84 -10.43 0.54
N TYR A 63 -2.13 -10.13 0.68
CA TYR A 63 -2.63 -9.24 1.71
C TYR A 63 -2.33 -9.79 3.11
N ASP A 64 -2.77 -11.01 3.41
CA ASP A 64 -2.62 -11.63 4.73
C ASP A 64 -1.15 -11.80 5.13
N CYS A 65 -0.28 -12.21 4.20
CA CYS A 65 1.12 -12.45 4.50
C CYS A 65 1.97 -11.18 4.60
N HIS A 66 1.64 -10.11 3.86
CA HIS A 66 2.54 -8.97 3.69
C HIS A 66 1.95 -7.62 4.07
N LEU A 67 0.70 -7.34 3.73
CA LEU A 67 0.07 -6.05 4.01
C LEU A 67 -0.53 -6.01 5.40
N LYS A 68 -1.32 -7.03 5.77
CA LYS A 68 -2.02 -7.13 7.05
C LYS A 68 -1.08 -6.99 8.26
N PRO A 69 0.09 -7.67 8.33
CA PRO A 69 0.97 -7.58 9.50
C PRO A 69 1.56 -6.17 9.75
N ARG A 70 1.45 -5.25 8.78
CA ARG A 70 2.07 -3.91 8.84
C ARG A 70 1.04 -2.78 8.86
N PHE A 71 -0.07 -2.97 8.17
CA PHE A 71 -1.00 -1.89 7.84
C PHE A 71 -2.44 -2.16 8.29
N VAL A 72 -2.74 -3.28 8.97
CA VAL A 72 -4.11 -3.66 9.36
C VAL A 72 -4.87 -2.53 10.08
N GLY A 73 -4.24 -1.87 11.04
CA GLY A 73 -4.85 -0.80 11.84
C GLY A 73 -4.58 0.61 11.33
N LYS A 74 -3.79 0.78 10.25
CA LYS A 74 -3.48 2.11 9.72
C LYS A 74 -4.63 2.64 8.88
N ALA A 75 -4.95 3.92 9.06
CA ALA A 75 -5.85 4.62 8.15
C ALA A 75 -5.23 4.69 6.74
N LEU A 76 -6.07 4.73 5.70
CA LEU A 76 -5.57 4.87 4.32
C LEU A 76 -4.71 6.14 4.13
N GLU A 77 -5.05 7.21 4.85
CA GLU A 77 -4.34 8.50 4.81
C GLU A 77 -2.95 8.47 5.46
N GLU A 78 -2.71 7.53 6.38
CA GLU A 78 -1.44 7.40 7.11
C GLU A 78 -0.39 6.60 6.33
N ILE A 79 -0.80 5.91 5.27
CA ILE A 79 0.10 5.10 4.46
C ILE A 79 0.74 5.99 3.40
N ASN A 80 2.03 6.27 3.57
CA ASN A 80 2.82 7.08 2.65
C ASN A 80 3.87 6.23 1.90
N ALA A 81 4.52 6.84 0.90
CA ALA A 81 5.55 6.19 0.10
C ALA A 81 6.76 5.70 0.94
N PHE A 82 7.08 6.39 2.05
CA PHE A 82 8.17 6.01 2.94
C PHE A 82 7.88 4.67 3.64
N GLU A 83 6.68 4.51 4.19
CA GLU A 83 6.25 3.25 4.83
C GLU A 83 6.22 2.08 3.84
N ILE A 84 5.85 2.34 2.59
CA ILE A 84 5.89 1.32 1.53
C ILE A 84 7.34 0.92 1.21
N ASN A 85 8.26 1.87 1.15
CA ASN A 85 9.69 1.56 0.94
C ASN A 85 10.29 0.81 2.14
N LYS A 86 9.90 1.16 3.36
CA LYS A 86 10.27 0.42 4.58
C LYS A 86 9.75 -1.01 4.54
N MET A 87 8.50 -1.22 4.12
CA MET A 87 7.96 -2.56 3.87
C MET A 87 8.79 -3.33 2.85
N LYS A 88 9.11 -2.74 1.69
CA LYS A 88 9.93 -3.38 0.66
C LYS A 88 11.29 -3.82 1.23
N LEU A 89 11.95 -2.96 1.99
CA LEU A 89 13.24 -3.28 2.62
C LEU A 89 13.10 -4.42 3.63
N ALA A 90 12.05 -4.41 4.45
CA ALA A 90 11.76 -5.49 5.39
C ALA A 90 11.50 -6.81 4.67
N MET A 91 10.75 -6.79 3.56
CA MET A 91 10.51 -7.98 2.75
C MET A 91 11.79 -8.53 2.13
N LYS A 92 12.70 -7.68 1.63
CA LYS A 92 14.00 -8.12 1.10
C LYS A 92 14.84 -8.86 2.15
N LYS A 93 14.76 -8.42 3.41
CA LYS A 93 15.50 -9.02 4.53
C LYS A 93 14.80 -10.26 5.13
N ALA A 94 13.48 -10.37 4.95
CA ALA A 94 12.70 -11.46 5.52
C ALA A 94 12.99 -12.79 4.81
N LYS A 95 13.09 -13.85 5.60
CA LYS A 95 13.19 -15.24 5.14
C LYS A 95 11.82 -15.90 5.22
N ASN A 96 11.48 -16.72 4.22
CA ASN A 96 10.29 -17.54 4.24
C ASN A 96 10.48 -18.77 5.16
N LYS A 97 9.44 -19.61 5.29
CA LYS A 97 9.50 -20.85 6.09
C LYS A 97 10.62 -21.83 5.68
N GLN A 98 11.09 -21.73 4.44
CA GLN A 98 12.18 -22.53 3.88
C GLN A 98 13.54 -21.84 4.03
N GLY A 99 13.63 -20.75 4.80
CA GLY A 99 14.85 -19.98 5.01
C GLY A 99 15.30 -19.13 3.81
N ARG A 100 14.51 -19.08 2.72
CA ARG A 100 14.84 -18.35 1.49
C ARG A 100 14.38 -16.90 1.56
N PRO A 101 15.15 -15.95 1.02
CA PRO A 101 14.75 -14.55 0.97
C PRO A 101 13.51 -14.36 0.10
N CYS A 102 12.71 -13.33 0.39
CA CYS A 102 11.57 -12.96 -0.44
C CYS A 102 12.05 -12.56 -1.84
N THR A 103 11.44 -13.14 -2.88
CA THR A 103 11.86 -12.88 -4.25
C THR A 103 11.49 -11.46 -4.70
N PRO A 104 12.26 -10.85 -5.63
CA PRO A 104 11.90 -9.57 -6.23
C PRO A 104 10.50 -9.57 -6.85
N ALA A 105 10.07 -10.70 -7.41
CA ALA A 105 8.74 -10.88 -8.00
C ALA A 105 7.64 -10.75 -6.93
N THR A 106 7.79 -11.42 -5.79
CA THR A 106 6.83 -11.31 -4.69
C THR A 106 6.72 -9.88 -4.17
N ILE A 107 7.85 -9.18 -3.99
CA ILE A 107 7.85 -7.76 -3.56
C ILE A 107 7.11 -6.90 -4.57
N LYS A 108 7.37 -7.08 -5.88
CA LYS A 108 6.65 -6.38 -6.94
C LYS A 108 5.14 -6.63 -6.86
N HIS A 109 4.72 -7.89 -6.69
CA HIS A 109 3.31 -8.23 -6.59
C HIS A 109 2.60 -7.61 -5.39
N VAL A 110 3.26 -7.54 -4.23
CA VAL A 110 2.70 -6.87 -3.04
C VAL A 110 2.52 -5.37 -3.27
N VAL A 111 3.51 -4.69 -3.86
CA VAL A 111 3.39 -3.25 -4.17
C VAL A 111 2.30 -3.00 -5.22
N VAL A 112 2.20 -3.87 -6.24
CA VAL A 112 1.16 -3.78 -7.26
C VAL A 112 -0.24 -4.02 -6.67
N LEU A 113 -0.38 -4.95 -5.72
CA LEU A 113 -1.62 -5.16 -4.99
C LEU A 113 -2.04 -3.89 -4.24
N LEU A 114 -1.11 -3.31 -3.47
CA LEU A 114 -1.37 -2.08 -2.72
C LEU A 114 -1.75 -0.91 -3.65
N LYS A 115 -1.04 -0.77 -4.77
CA LYS A 115 -1.36 0.23 -5.79
C LYS A 115 -2.79 0.05 -6.32
N ARG A 116 -3.21 -1.19 -6.61
CA ARG A 116 -4.58 -1.48 -7.08
C ARG A 116 -5.63 -1.17 -6.02
N LEU A 117 -5.35 -1.50 -4.77
CA LEU A 117 -6.23 -1.21 -3.63
C LEU A 117 -6.49 0.29 -3.53
N PHE A 118 -5.43 1.11 -3.51
CA PHE A 118 -5.56 2.57 -3.47
C PHE A 118 -6.26 3.13 -4.70
N ASN A 119 -5.97 2.62 -5.91
CA ASN A 119 -6.66 3.08 -7.12
C ASN A 119 -8.18 2.82 -7.07
N LEU A 120 -8.61 1.66 -6.55
CA LEU A 120 -10.03 1.36 -6.38
C LEU A 120 -10.65 2.20 -5.25
N ALA A 121 -9.94 2.37 -4.14
CA ALA A 121 -10.39 3.22 -3.04
C ALA A 121 -10.60 4.68 -3.50
N THR A 122 -9.70 5.22 -4.32
CA THR A 122 -9.86 6.55 -4.94
C THR A 122 -11.04 6.58 -5.91
N ARG A 123 -11.19 5.53 -6.75
CA ARG A 123 -12.32 5.43 -7.70
C ARG A 123 -13.68 5.45 -6.99
N TRP A 124 -13.77 4.80 -5.84
CA TRP A 124 -14.99 4.75 -5.03
C TRP A 124 -15.11 5.90 -4.02
N ARG A 125 -14.22 6.89 -4.08
CA ARG A 125 -14.18 8.07 -3.18
C ARG A 125 -14.04 7.70 -1.69
N ILE A 126 -13.50 6.51 -1.39
CA ILE A 126 -13.16 6.04 -0.03
C ILE A 126 -11.86 6.70 0.44
N HIS A 127 -10.90 6.85 -0.47
CA HIS A 127 -9.63 7.53 -0.21
C HIS A 127 -9.57 8.85 -0.99
N LYS A 128 -9.20 9.92 -0.30
CA LYS A 128 -8.92 11.23 -0.90
C LYS A 128 -7.41 11.41 -0.99
N GLY A 129 -6.95 11.88 -2.14
CA GLY A 129 -5.53 12.16 -2.38
C GLY A 129 -4.89 11.25 -3.41
N ALA A 130 -3.58 11.44 -3.58
CA ALA A 130 -2.78 10.69 -4.53
C ALA A 130 -2.45 9.30 -3.98
N ASN A 131 -2.39 8.31 -4.88
CA ASN A 131 -1.99 6.96 -4.51
C ASN A 131 -0.54 6.96 -3.98
N PRO A 132 -0.30 6.50 -2.73
CA PRO A 132 1.04 6.52 -2.14
C PRO A 132 2.03 5.59 -2.85
N CYS A 133 1.54 4.64 -3.66
CA CYS A 133 2.37 3.79 -4.50
C CYS A 133 2.82 4.43 -5.82
N ALA A 134 2.34 5.63 -6.18
CA ALA A 134 2.62 6.23 -7.49
C ALA A 134 4.12 6.50 -7.71
N GLY A 135 4.83 6.98 -6.69
CA GLY A 135 6.27 7.25 -6.73
C GLY A 135 7.16 6.11 -6.23
N VAL A 136 6.61 4.92 -5.96
CA VAL A 136 7.38 3.80 -5.40
C VAL A 136 8.01 2.97 -6.52
N GLU A 137 9.33 2.94 -6.56
CA GLU A 137 10.06 2.11 -7.53
C GLU A 137 9.77 0.61 -7.35
N LEU A 138 9.52 -0.08 -8.45
CA LEU A 138 9.31 -1.53 -8.45
C LEU A 138 10.65 -2.26 -8.67
N PRO A 139 10.87 -3.42 -8.02
CA PRO A 139 12.03 -4.26 -8.32
C PRO A 139 12.07 -4.64 -9.80
N LYS A 140 13.25 -4.53 -10.42
CA LYS A 140 13.51 -5.08 -11.75
C LYS A 140 13.53 -6.61 -11.64
N LEU A 141 12.79 -7.29 -12.52
CA LEU A 141 12.75 -8.74 -12.58
C LEU A 141 13.61 -9.20 -13.75
N ASP A 142 14.51 -10.14 -13.52
CA ASP A 142 15.22 -10.84 -14.58
C ASP A 142 14.49 -12.16 -14.87
N ASN A 143 13.38 -12.06 -15.63
CA ASN A 143 12.55 -13.22 -16.00
C ASN A 143 13.06 -13.85 -17.30
N LYS A 144 14.33 -14.24 -17.34
CA LYS A 144 14.87 -14.99 -18.49
C LYS A 144 14.36 -16.42 -18.45
N VAL A 145 13.82 -16.87 -19.58
CA VAL A 145 13.55 -18.29 -19.80
C VAL A 145 14.91 -18.96 -20.01
N THR A 146 15.33 -19.77 -19.05
CA THR A 146 16.66 -20.40 -19.06
C THR A 146 16.68 -21.72 -19.82
N GLU A 147 15.53 -22.41 -19.90
CA GLU A 147 15.42 -23.69 -20.59
C GLU A 147 14.04 -23.83 -21.25
N PHE A 148 14.04 -24.46 -22.42
CA PHE A 148 12.85 -24.98 -23.06
C PHE A 148 12.86 -26.51 -22.95
N LEU A 149 11.67 -27.12 -22.98
CA LEU A 149 11.55 -28.56 -23.08
C LEU A 149 11.98 -28.96 -24.50
N SER A 150 13.12 -29.63 -24.64
CA SER A 150 13.52 -30.20 -25.93
C SER A 150 12.63 -31.37 -26.30
N ASP A 151 12.61 -31.74 -27.57
CA ASP A 151 11.82 -32.87 -28.08
C ASP A 151 12.16 -34.16 -27.31
N GLU A 152 13.44 -34.39 -27.03
CA GLU A 152 13.92 -35.53 -26.24
C GLU A 152 13.40 -35.51 -24.79
N LYS A 153 13.40 -34.35 -24.13
CA LYS A 153 12.84 -34.20 -22.77
C LYS A 153 11.32 -34.39 -22.80
N THR A 154 10.67 -34.00 -23.88
CA THR A 154 9.22 -34.17 -24.09
C THR A 154 8.87 -35.63 -24.24
N GLU A 155 9.60 -36.38 -25.07
CA GLU A 155 9.37 -37.81 -25.25
C GLU A 155 9.60 -38.60 -23.95
N ARG A 156 10.64 -38.24 -23.19
CA ARG A 156 10.88 -38.83 -21.86
C ARG A 156 9.74 -38.51 -20.88
N LEU A 157 9.16 -37.31 -20.94
CA LEU A 157 8.03 -36.94 -20.09
C LEU A 157 6.77 -37.75 -20.46
N LEU A 158 6.46 -37.87 -21.76
CA LEU A 158 5.30 -38.64 -22.24
C LEU A 158 5.36 -40.10 -21.80
N LYS A 159 6.53 -40.75 -21.94
CA LYS A 159 6.74 -42.15 -21.52
C LYS A 159 6.45 -42.40 -20.03
N VAL A 160 6.63 -41.39 -19.16
CA VAL A 160 6.34 -41.52 -17.72
C VAL A 160 4.87 -41.30 -17.41
N LEU A 161 4.16 -40.49 -18.21
CA LEU A 161 2.74 -40.18 -18.02
C LEU A 161 1.82 -41.28 -18.57
N ASP A 162 2.27 -42.03 -19.58
CA ASP A 162 1.53 -43.14 -20.20
C ASP A 162 1.71 -44.49 -19.47
N ALA A 163 2.50 -44.53 -18.39
CA ALA A 163 2.77 -45.71 -17.56
C ALA A 163 1.92 -45.72 -16.28
#